data_AF-A0A1M6SAN9-F1
#
_entry.id   AF-A0A1M6SAN9-F1
#
_cell.length_a   1.000
_cell.length_b   1.000
_cell.length_c   1.000
_cell.angle_alpha   90.00
_cell.angle_beta   90.00
_cell.angle_gamma   90.00
#
_symmetry.space_group_name_H-M   'P 1'
#
loop_
_entity.id
_entity.type
_entity.pdbx_description
1 polymer ?
#
loop_
_entity_poly.entity_id
_entity_poly.type
_entity_poly.pdbx_seq_one_letter_code
_entity_poly.pdbx_strand_id
1 'polypeptide(L)'
;MKEHFGYFIVDSFGCIGGSLRTTVKNLDGSETEWCYTANRNATQWHNSKELALAEIEQLKELNEVAQIPGLSWELVYANRNDFPVYPTENQLPNLFILSHDIPKGCISKHKKIERAIRKKYKPIFVKIAKEFVRRMTA
;
A
#
# COMPACT_ATOMS: atom_id res chain seq x y z
N MET A 1 -4.62 -23.02 17.58
CA MET A 1 -3.86 -21.96 16.87
C MET A 1 -4.20 -20.63 17.55
N LYS A 2 -3.22 -19.75 17.78
CA LYS A 2 -3.52 -18.41 18.31
C LYS A 2 -4.31 -17.64 17.25
N GLU A 3 -5.37 -16.96 17.66
CA GLU A 3 -6.12 -16.08 16.78
C GLU A 3 -5.23 -14.91 16.37
N HIS A 4 -5.16 -14.61 15.07
CA HIS A 4 -4.36 -13.53 14.53
C HIS A 4 -5.28 -12.40 14.08
N PHE A 5 -5.83 -11.67 15.04
CA PHE A 5 -6.59 -10.45 14.77
C PHE A 5 -5.65 -9.29 14.43
N GLY A 6 -6.06 -8.46 13.47
CA GLY A 6 -5.27 -7.33 13.02
C GLY A 6 -6.09 -6.33 12.22
N TYR A 7 -5.46 -5.19 11.93
CA TYR A 7 -6.00 -4.16 11.04
C TYR A 7 -5.47 -4.39 9.63
N PHE A 8 -6.37 -4.67 8.70
CA PHE A 8 -6.09 -4.92 7.29
C PHE A 8 -6.53 -3.71 6.47
N ILE A 9 -5.68 -3.32 5.53
CA ILE A 9 -6.04 -2.37 4.48
C ILE A 9 -6.57 -3.21 3.33
N VAL A 10 -7.83 -3.02 2.94
CA VAL A 10 -8.46 -3.77 1.83
C VAL A 10 -8.71 -2.79 0.70
N ASP A 11 -8.23 -3.10 -0.50
CA ASP A 11 -8.49 -2.31 -1.69
C ASP A 11 -9.84 -2.64 -2.34
N SER A 12 -10.29 -1.80 -3.26
CA SER A 12 -11.53 -1.98 -4.03
C SER A 12 -11.60 -3.26 -4.87
N PHE A 13 -10.48 -3.98 -5.02
CA PHE A 13 -10.39 -5.26 -5.72
C PHE A 13 -10.36 -6.44 -4.75
N GLY A 14 -10.52 -6.21 -3.45
CA GLY A 14 -10.46 -7.23 -2.40
C GLY A 14 -9.04 -7.71 -2.08
N CYS A 15 -8.01 -7.01 -2.54
CA CYS A 15 -6.62 -7.31 -2.18
C CYS A 15 -6.21 -6.55 -0.91
N ILE A 16 -5.16 -7.05 -0.26
CA ILE A 16 -4.71 -6.66 1.06
C ILE A 16 -3.40 -5.86 0.98
N GLY A 17 -3.38 -4.76 1.73
CA GLY A 17 -2.28 -3.80 1.78
C GLY A 17 -2.27 -2.89 0.56
N GLY A 18 -1.08 -2.47 0.16
CA GLY A 18 -0.93 -1.66 -1.03
C GLY A 18 0.38 -0.90 -1.06
N SER A 19 1.01 -0.85 -2.23
CA SER A 19 2.10 0.06 -2.49
C SER A 19 1.91 0.68 -3.85
N LEU A 20 1.75 2.01 -3.87
CA LEU A 20 1.68 2.81 -5.09
C LEU A 20 3.01 3.56 -5.25
N ARG A 21 3.70 3.39 -6.38
CA ARG A 21 4.99 4.03 -6.66
C ARG A 21 5.19 4.28 -8.14
N THR A 22 6.05 5.22 -8.49
CA THR A 22 6.54 5.29 -9.87
C THR A 22 7.56 4.18 -10.13
N THR A 23 7.46 3.50 -11.26
CA THR A 23 8.39 2.45 -11.70
C THR A 23 8.84 2.69 -13.14
N VAL A 24 10.00 2.16 -13.48
CA VAL A 24 10.47 2.12 -14.87
C VAL A 24 9.66 1.10 -15.64
N LYS A 25 9.14 1.49 -16.81
CA LYS A 25 8.29 0.65 -17.67
C LYS A 25 9.10 -0.19 -18.65
N ASN A 26 10.23 0.33 -19.13
CA ASN A 26 11.05 -0.29 -20.17
C ASN A 26 12.52 -0.42 -19.76
N LEU A 27 13.24 -1.34 -20.40
CA LEU A 27 14.62 -1.68 -20.01
C LEU A 27 15.60 -0.50 -20.14
N ASP A 28 15.34 0.44 -21.06
CA ASP A 28 16.20 1.61 -21.27
C ASP A 28 15.93 2.77 -20.28
N GLY A 29 14.91 2.64 -19.43
CA GLY A 29 14.58 3.64 -18.41
C GLY A 29 13.91 4.91 -18.94
N SER A 30 13.57 4.98 -20.24
CA SER A 30 13.00 6.17 -20.87
C SER A 30 11.54 6.41 -20.50
N GLU A 31 10.80 5.35 -20.14
CA GLU A 31 9.41 5.43 -19.75
C GLU A 31 9.23 5.09 -18.26
N THR A 32 8.35 5.86 -17.60
CA THR A 32 7.98 5.65 -16.21
C THR A 32 6.46 5.61 -16.12
N GLU A 33 5.94 4.68 -15.34
CA GLU A 33 4.53 4.53 -15.03
C GLU A 33 4.29 4.57 -13.51
N TRP A 34 3.06 4.79 -13.09
CA TRP A 34 2.61 4.42 -11.76
C TRP A 34 2.32 2.93 -11.72
N CYS A 35 2.80 2.28 -10.67
CA CYS A 35 2.56 0.88 -10.40
C CYS A 35 1.98 0.75 -8.99
N TYR A 36 0.74 0.26 -8.91
CA TYR A 36 0.13 -0.21 -7.68
C TYR A 36 0.35 -1.70 -7.54
N THR A 37 0.71 -2.14 -6.33
CA THR A 37 0.89 -3.55 -6.00
C THR A 37 0.20 -3.87 -4.68
N ALA A 38 -0.52 -4.98 -4.60
CA ALA A 38 -1.19 -5.47 -3.38
C ALA A 38 -1.08 -6.99 -3.27
N ASN A 39 -1.29 -7.54 -2.08
CA ASN A 39 -1.29 -8.99 -1.87
C ASN A 39 -2.72 -9.52 -2.01
N ARG A 40 -2.92 -10.60 -2.75
CA ARG A 40 -4.23 -11.28 -2.77
C ARG A 40 -4.54 -12.02 -1.47
N ASN A 41 -3.50 -12.34 -0.70
CA ASN A 41 -3.60 -13.03 0.57
C ASN A 41 -3.41 -12.05 1.74
N ALA A 42 -4.03 -12.33 2.88
CA ALA A 42 -3.88 -11.58 4.13
C ALA A 42 -2.52 -11.85 4.81
N THR A 43 -1.43 -11.52 4.13
CA THR A 43 -0.04 -11.64 4.62
C THR A 43 0.48 -10.34 5.22
N GLN A 44 -0.19 -9.22 4.96
CA GLN A 44 0.15 -7.91 5.49
C GLN A 44 -0.99 -7.39 6.35
N TRP A 45 -0.68 -7.07 7.61
CA TRP A 45 -1.61 -6.44 8.55
C TRP A 45 -0.83 -5.55 9.52
N HIS A 46 -1.56 -4.65 10.17
CA HIS A 46 -1.03 -3.80 11.21
C HIS A 46 -1.59 -4.21 12.57
N ASN A 47 -0.76 -4.08 13.60
CA ASN A 47 -1.20 -4.19 14.99
C ASN A 47 -1.76 -2.86 15.53
N SER A 48 -1.57 -1.75 14.80
CA SER A 48 -2.09 -0.41 15.16
C SER A 48 -3.06 0.07 14.10
N LYS A 49 -4.26 0.48 14.56
CA LYS A 49 -5.30 1.11 13.74
C LYS A 49 -4.78 2.40 13.09
N GLU A 50 -4.10 3.22 13.87
CA GLU A 50 -3.59 4.52 13.45
C GLU A 50 -2.54 4.38 12.36
N LEU A 51 -1.70 3.34 12.44
CA LEU A 51 -0.71 3.06 11.41
C LEU A 51 -1.37 2.70 10.09
N ALA A 52 -2.36 1.80 10.13
CA ALA A 52 -3.11 1.39 8.94
C ALA A 52 -3.87 2.57 8.31
N LEU A 53 -4.52 3.41 9.12
CA LEU A 53 -5.20 4.62 8.63
C LEU A 53 -4.22 5.61 8.00
N ALA A 54 -3.06 5.84 8.60
CA ALA A 54 -2.05 6.72 8.03
C ALA A 54 -1.50 6.19 6.69
N GLU A 55 -1.42 4.88 6.51
CA GLU A 55 -1.03 4.26 5.24
C GLU A 55 -2.13 4.41 4.18
N ILE A 56 -3.41 4.24 4.54
CA ILE A 56 -4.55 4.55 3.66
C ILE A 56 -4.50 6.00 3.18
N GLU A 57 -4.26 6.96 4.08
CA GLU A 57 -4.20 8.38 3.70
C GLU A 57 -2.99 8.68 2.79
N GLN A 58 -1.84 8.04 3.02
CA GLN A 58 -0.72 8.11 2.07
C GLN A 58 -1.11 7.57 0.68
N LEU A 59 -1.79 6.42 0.63
CA LEU A 59 -2.21 5.79 -0.62
C LEU A 59 -3.22 6.66 -1.37
N LYS A 60 -4.17 7.29 -0.67
CA LYS A 60 -5.11 8.25 -1.24
C LYS A 60 -4.39 9.46 -1.85
N GLU A 61 -3.48 10.10 -1.12
CA GLU A 61 -2.70 11.24 -1.65
C GLU A 61 -1.83 10.85 -2.85
N LEU A 62 -1.27 9.64 -2.86
CA LEU A 62 -0.54 9.13 -4.03
C LEU A 62 -1.50 8.89 -5.21
N ASN A 63 -2.71 8.39 -4.96
CA ASN A 63 -3.69 8.15 -6.03
C ASN A 63 -4.33 9.43 -6.57
N GLU A 64 -4.41 10.50 -5.78
CA GLU A 64 -4.78 11.84 -6.29
C GLU A 64 -3.80 12.34 -7.35
N VAL A 65 -2.56 11.86 -7.32
CA VAL A 65 -1.52 12.21 -8.29
C VAL A 65 -1.46 11.19 -9.42
N ALA A 66 -1.59 9.91 -9.10
CA ALA A 66 -1.56 8.82 -10.08
C ALA A 66 -2.84 8.74 -10.91
N GLN A 67 -3.97 9.18 -10.38
CA GLN A 67 -5.30 9.14 -10.99
C GLN A 67 -5.69 7.74 -11.48
N ILE A 68 -5.37 6.69 -10.72
CA ILE A 68 -5.75 5.31 -11.08
C ILE A 68 -7.25 5.13 -10.80
N PRO A 69 -8.06 4.86 -11.84
CA PRO A 69 -9.51 4.81 -11.71
C PRO A 69 -9.97 3.59 -10.91
N GLY A 70 -11.00 3.79 -10.08
CA GLY A 70 -11.62 2.72 -9.30
C GLY A 70 -10.78 2.19 -8.14
N LEU A 71 -9.59 2.75 -7.88
CA LEU A 71 -8.74 2.36 -6.77
C LEU A 71 -9.12 3.13 -5.50
N SER A 72 -9.59 2.40 -4.48
CA SER A 72 -9.89 2.92 -3.16
C SER A 72 -9.49 1.92 -2.08
N TRP A 73 -9.40 2.38 -0.83
CA TRP A 73 -9.02 1.53 0.30
C TRP A 73 -9.94 1.76 1.49
N GLU A 74 -10.19 0.67 2.22
CA GLU A 74 -10.89 0.66 3.48
C GLU A 74 -10.08 -0.07 4.56
N LEU A 75 -10.46 0.18 5.82
CA LEU A 75 -9.86 -0.45 6.97
C LEU A 75 -10.79 -1.54 7.51
N VAL A 76 -10.30 -2.78 7.59
CA VAL A 76 -11.03 -3.91 8.15
C VAL A 76 -10.29 -4.43 9.39
N TYR A 77 -11.01 -4.61 10.49
CA TYR A 77 -10.50 -5.33 11.66
C TYR A 77 -11.10 -6.74 11.67
N ALA A 78 -10.27 -7.77 11.50
CA ALA A 78 -10.73 -9.14 11.34
C ALA A 78 -9.68 -10.15 11.82
N ASN A 79 -10.06 -11.42 11.89
CA ASN A 79 -9.09 -12.50 12.04
C ASN A 79 -8.45 -12.78 10.67
N ARG A 80 -7.13 -12.96 10.62
CA ARG A 80 -6.42 -13.30 9.38
C ARG A 80 -7.03 -14.50 8.65
N ASN A 81 -7.58 -15.46 9.39
CA ASN A 81 -8.18 -16.68 8.83
C ASN A 81 -9.54 -16.43 8.15
N ASP A 82 -10.13 -15.25 8.31
CA ASP A 82 -11.40 -14.88 7.66
C ASP A 82 -11.18 -14.49 6.18
N PHE A 83 -9.94 -14.25 5.77
CA PHE A 83 -9.61 -13.89 4.40
C PHE A 83 -9.38 -15.13 3.52
N PRO A 84 -9.79 -15.09 2.24
CA PRO A 84 -9.52 -16.17 1.30
C PRO A 84 -8.00 -16.38 1.14
N VAL A 85 -7.60 -17.65 1.12
CA VAL A 85 -6.21 -18.04 0.86
C VAL A 85 -6.11 -18.54 -0.56
N TYR A 86 -5.51 -17.73 -1.43
CA TYR A 86 -5.19 -18.13 -2.79
C TYR A 86 -3.94 -19.01 -2.77
N PRO A 87 -3.95 -20.16 -3.49
CA PRO A 87 -2.78 -21.01 -3.61
C PRO A 87 -1.65 -20.24 -4.30
N THR A 88 -0.43 -20.36 -3.76
CA THR A 88 0.78 -19.83 -4.40
C THR A 88 1.34 -20.91 -5.31
N GLU A 89 0.77 -21.04 -6.51
CA GLU A 89 1.37 -21.88 -7.54
C GLU A 89 2.68 -21.20 -7.99
N ASN A 90 3.82 -21.90 -7.85
CA ASN A 90 5.14 -21.50 -8.38
C ASN A 90 5.97 -20.42 -7.65
N GLN A 91 5.91 -20.31 -6.32
CA GLN A 91 6.77 -19.41 -5.50
C GLN A 91 6.70 -17.90 -5.81
N LEU A 92 5.93 -17.48 -6.82
CA LEU A 92 5.68 -16.08 -7.08
C LEU A 92 4.69 -15.55 -6.04
N PRO A 93 4.96 -14.38 -5.45
CA PRO A 93 4.00 -13.78 -4.52
C PRO A 93 2.69 -13.54 -5.27
N ASN A 94 1.57 -13.93 -4.67
CA ASN A 94 0.22 -13.70 -5.19
C ASN A 94 -0.09 -12.20 -5.17
N LEU A 95 0.52 -11.47 -6.10
CA LEU A 95 0.42 -10.03 -6.23
C LEU A 95 -0.67 -9.68 -7.22
N PHE A 96 -1.44 -8.66 -6.86
CA PHE A 96 -2.24 -7.88 -7.78
C PHE A 96 -1.42 -6.67 -8.20
N ILE A 97 -1.39 -6.38 -9.51
CA ILE A 97 -0.61 -5.28 -10.08
C ILE A 97 -1.51 -4.46 -10.99
N LEU A 98 -1.51 -3.15 -10.81
CA LEU A 98 -2.08 -2.20 -11.76
C LEU A 98 -1.00 -1.23 -12.21
N SER A 99 -0.92 -1.02 -13.52
CA SER A 99 -0.04 -0.04 -14.15
C SER A 99 -0.87 1.11 -14.71
N HIS A 100 -0.36 2.33 -14.58
CA HIS A 100 -0.98 3.52 -15.13
C HIS A 100 0.07 4.48 -15.69
N ASP A 101 -0.06 4.83 -16.97
CA ASP A 101 0.93 5.65 -17.67
C ASP A 101 0.99 7.07 -17.09
N ILE A 102 2.21 7.60 -16.99
CA ILE A 102 2.41 9.01 -16.66
C ILE A 102 2.40 9.81 -17.97
N PRO A 103 1.63 10.92 -18.06
CA PRO A 103 1.65 11.77 -19.25
C PRO A 103 3.07 12.20 -19.65
N LYS A 104 3.36 12.20 -20.96
CA LYS A 104 4.66 12.62 -21.48
C LYS A 104 5.02 14.03 -20.99
N GLY A 105 6.28 14.22 -20.59
CA GLY A 105 6.77 15.48 -20.02
C GLY A 105 6.44 15.70 -18.54
N CYS A 106 5.63 14.84 -17.90
CA CYS A 106 5.23 15.00 -16.50
C CYS A 106 6.03 14.12 -15.52
N ILE A 107 6.88 13.19 -16.00
CA ILE A 107 7.62 12.22 -15.17
C ILE A 107 8.32 12.88 -13.97
N SER A 108 9.12 13.94 -14.21
CA SER A 108 9.86 14.63 -13.14
C SER A 108 8.94 15.26 -12.10
N LYS A 109 7.76 15.76 -12.52
CA LYS A 109 6.75 16.33 -11.62
C LYS A 109 6.14 15.24 -10.73
N HIS A 110 5.71 14.11 -11.31
CA HIS A 110 5.16 12.99 -10.53
C HIS A 110 6.19 12.43 -9.54
N LYS A 111 7.44 12.18 -9.97
CA LYS A 111 8.51 11.70 -9.08
C LYS A 111 8.78 12.67 -7.91
N LYS A 112 8.75 13.98 -8.17
CA LYS A 112 8.92 15.00 -7.12
C LYS A 112 7.77 14.98 -6.12
N ILE A 113 6.53 14.88 -6.60
CA ILE A 113 5.34 14.82 -5.75
C ILE A 113 5.32 13.53 -4.93
N GLU A 114 5.57 12.37 -5.54
CA GLU A 114 5.68 11.08 -4.84
C GLU A 114 6.67 11.18 -3.67
N ARG A 115 7.87 11.70 -3.93
CA ARG A 115 8.90 11.90 -2.90
C ARG A 115 8.44 12.82 -1.79
N ALA A 116 7.73 13.91 -2.12
CA ALA A 116 7.22 14.86 -1.14
C ALA A 116 6.17 14.20 -0.23
N ILE A 117 5.23 13.44 -0.79
CA ILE A 117 4.21 12.70 -0.03
C ILE A 117 4.90 11.68 0.89
N ARG A 118 5.82 10.86 0.38
CA ARG A 118 6.56 9.90 1.22
C ARG A 118 7.34 10.58 2.36
N LYS A 119 7.96 11.73 2.09
CA LYS A 119 8.67 12.52 3.10
C LYS A 119 7.72 13.08 4.17
N LYS A 120 6.51 13.50 3.80
CA LYS A 120 5.46 13.97 4.72
C LYS A 120 5.05 12.88 5.71
N TYR A 121 4.83 11.66 5.23
CA TYR A 121 4.32 10.55 6.05
C TYR A 121 5.38 9.80 6.86
N LYS A 122 6.64 9.77 6.41
CA LYS A 122 7.75 9.12 7.15
C LYS A 122 7.80 9.49 8.64
N PRO A 123 7.81 10.77 9.06
CA PRO A 123 7.81 11.12 10.48
C PRO A 123 6.50 10.73 11.20
N ILE A 124 5.36 10.72 10.50
CA ILE A 124 4.06 10.31 11.07
C ILE A 124 4.11 8.83 11.45
N PHE A 125 4.54 7.96 10.53
CA PHE A 125 4.68 6.53 10.80
C PHE A 125 5.63 6.26 11.97
N VAL A 126 6.78 6.94 12.03
CA VAL A 126 7.73 6.81 13.14
C VAL A 126 7.09 7.21 14.48
N LYS A 127 6.31 8.30 14.50
CA LYS A 127 5.63 8.75 15.73
C LYS A 127 4.59 7.73 16.19
N ILE A 128 3.76 7.23 15.28
CA ILE A 128 2.72 6.23 15.59
C ILE A 128 3.37 4.95 16.12
N ALA A 129 4.40 4.44 15.45
CA ALA A 129 5.10 3.23 15.86
C ALA A 129 5.72 3.36 17.26
N LYS A 130 6.35 4.50 17.56
CA LYS A 130 6.92 4.78 18.90
C LYS A 130 5.83 4.79 19.98
N GLU A 131 4.70 5.44 19.73
CA GLU A 131 3.60 5.51 20.68
C GLU A 131 2.96 4.14 20.89
N PHE A 132 2.81 3.35 19.83
CA PHE A 132 2.32 1.97 19.92
C PHE A 132 3.21 1.11 20.81
N VAL A 133 4.53 1.13 20.58
CA VAL A 133 5.49 0.39 21.41
C VAL A 133 5.40 0.84 22.87
N ARG A 134 5.37 2.16 23.12
CA ARG A 134 5.25 2.71 24.48
C ARG A 134 4.02 2.18 25.23
N ARG A 135 2.88 2.07 24.55
CA ARG A 135 1.63 1.54 25.13
C ARG A 135 1.67 0.04 25.39
N MET A 136 2.40 -0.72 24.59
CA MET A 136 2.54 -2.17 24.75
C MET A 136 3.49 -2.56 25.88
N THR A 137 4.37 -1.65 26.30
CA THR A 137 5.40 -1.89 27.33
C THR A 137 5.11 -1.25 28.68
N ALA A 138 4.05 -0.44 28.78
CA ALA A 138 3.61 0.22 30.01
C ALA A 138 2.55 -0.64 30.72
#